data_AF-A0A5E4IGU1-F1
#
_entry.id   AF-A0A5E4IGU1-F1
#
_cell.length_a   1.000
_cell.length_b   1.000
_cell.length_c   1.000
_cell.angle_alpha   90.00
_cell.angle_beta   90.00
_cell.angle_gamma   90.00
#
_symmetry.space_group_name_H-M   'P 1'
#
loop_
_entity.id
_entity.type
_entity.pdbx_description
1 polymer ?
#
loop_
_entity_poly.entity_id
_entity_poly.type
_entity_poly.pdbx_seq_one_letter_code
_entity_poly.pdbx_strand_id
1 'polypeptide(L)' 'MEIATARGYEVLERDLGLFDLYTGDEVFVTGTAAEVAPVTKVDGRVIGTGKPGPITKELMAAFRELTQNTGIQIR' A
#
# COMPACT_ATOMS: atom_id res chain seq x y z
N MET A 1 -4.69 4.49 5.90
CA MET A 1 -5.70 5.44 5.40
C MET A 1 -5.19 6.87 5.45
N GLU A 2 -4.81 7.40 6.62
CA GLU A 2 -4.38 8.80 6.83
C GLU A 2 -3.35 9.32 5.82
N ILE A 3 -2.25 8.58 5.59
CA ILE A 3 -1.21 8.97 4.63
C ILE A 3 -1.78 9.16 3.23
N ALA A 4 -2.62 8.22 2.74
CA ALA A 4 -3.18 8.28 1.40
C ALA A 4 -4.10 9.51 1.25
N THR A 5 -4.98 9.74 2.22
CA THR A 5 -5.87 10.91 2.23
C THR A 5 -5.09 12.21 2.30
N ALA A 6 -4.05 12.29 3.13
CA ALA A 6 -3.19 13.49 3.23
C ALA A 6 -2.42 13.80 1.94
N ARG A 7 -2.18 12.79 1.09
CA ARG A 7 -1.58 12.93 -0.24
C ARG A 7 -2.61 13.20 -1.35
N GLY A 8 -3.89 13.35 -0.99
CA GLY A 8 -4.96 13.69 -1.93
C GLY A 8 -5.55 12.50 -2.68
N TYR A 9 -5.23 11.26 -2.27
CA TYR A 9 -5.85 10.08 -2.85
C TYR A 9 -7.28 9.91 -2.33
N GLU A 10 -8.19 9.53 -3.23
CA GLU A 10 -9.51 9.02 -2.86
C GLU A 10 -9.33 7.64 -2.21
N VAL A 11 -9.97 7.46 -1.05
CA VAL A 11 -9.88 6.23 -0.27
C VAL A 11 -11.29 5.75 0.01
N LEU A 12 -11.61 4.53 -0.46
CA LEU A 12 -12.92 3.92 -0.31
C LEU A 12 -12.80 2.63 0.49
N GLU A 13 -13.58 2.54 1.57
CA GLU A 13 -13.76 1.29 2.32
C GLU A 13 -15.02 0.59 1.80
N ARG A 14 -14.83 -0.58 1.18
CA ARG A 14 -15.90 -1.39 0.61
C ARG A 14 -15.47 -2.83 0.49
N ASP A 15 -16.43 -3.73 0.31
CA ASP A 15 -16.15 -5.10 -0.07
C ASP A 15 -15.52 -5.13 -1.48
N LEU A 16 -14.44 -5.90 -1.62
CA LEU A 16 -13.74 -6.14 -2.88
C LEU A 16 -13.77 -7.64 -3.21
N GLY A 17 -13.92 -7.95 -4.49
CA GLY A 17 -13.90 -9.32 -4.99
C GLY A 17 -12.62 -9.69 -5.73
N LEU A 18 -12.57 -10.93 -6.22
CA LEU A 18 -11.46 -11.40 -7.07
C LEU A 18 -11.30 -10.57 -8.35
N PHE A 19 -12.40 -10.05 -8.89
CA PHE A 19 -12.36 -9.19 -10.08
C PHE A 19 -11.56 -7.91 -9.80
N ASP A 20 -11.83 -7.21 -8.69
CA ASP A 20 -11.09 -6.02 -8.30
C ASP A 20 -9.59 -6.35 -8.09
N LEU A 21 -9.30 -7.47 -7.43
CA LEU A 21 -7.94 -7.89 -7.15
C LEU A 21 -7.13 -8.19 -8.42
N TYR A 22 -7.73 -8.88 -9.40
CA TYR A 22 -7.05 -9.28 -10.63
C TYR A 22 -6.97 -8.17 -11.68
N THR A 23 -7.82 -7.14 -11.58
CA THR A 23 -7.87 -6.03 -12.55
C THR A 23 -7.30 -4.71 -12.01
N GLY A 24 -6.93 -4.66 -10.73
CA GLY A 24 -6.29 -3.49 -10.14
C GLY A 24 -4.93 -3.17 -10.76
N ASP A 25 -4.63 -1.88 -10.88
CA ASP A 25 -3.33 -1.39 -11.36
C ASP A 25 -2.20 -1.66 -10.36
N GLU A 26 -2.51 -1.60 -9.06
CA GLU A 26 -1.61 -1.83 -7.95
C GLU A 26 -2.33 -2.56 -6.81
N VAL A 27 -1.63 -3.47 -6.14
CA VAL A 27 -2.10 -4.13 -4.91
C VAL A 27 -0.96 -4.11 -3.90
N PHE A 28 -1.30 -3.87 -2.63
CA PHE A 28 -0.36 -3.95 -1.53
C PHE A 28 -1.06 -4.48 -0.28
N VAL A 29 -0.28 -5.00 0.65
CA VAL A 29 -0.75 -5.39 1.98
C VAL A 29 -0.05 -4.54 3.03
N THR A 30 -0.69 -4.40 4.18
CA THR A 30 -0.14 -3.65 5.31
C THR A 30 -0.04 -4.52 6.55
N GLY A 31 1.02 -4.34 7.33
CA GLY A 31 1.13 -4.98 8.64
C GLY A 31 2.34 -4.46 9.41
N THR A 32 2.38 -4.61 10.73
CA THR A 32 3.45 -4.06 11.56
C THR A 32 4.85 -4.53 11.15
N ALA A 33 4.99 -5.80 10.76
CA ALA A 33 6.27 -6.35 10.31
C ALA A 33 6.57 -6.09 8.82
N ALA A 34 5.52 -6.07 7.99
CA ALA A 34 5.65 -5.93 6.54
C ALA A 34 5.63 -4.46 6.07
N GLU A 35 5.25 -3.54 6.96
CA GLU A 35 4.94 -2.15 6.68
C GLU A 35 3.91 -2.02 5.55
N VAL A 36 4.28 -1.38 4.43
CA VAL A 36 3.53 -1.36 3.18
C VAL A 36 4.27 -2.25 2.19
N ALA A 37 3.71 -3.41 1.87
CA ALA A 37 4.36 -4.41 1.01
C ALA A 37 3.63 -4.55 -0.33
N PRO A 38 4.28 -4.27 -1.47
CA PRO A 38 3.66 -4.40 -2.78
C PRO A 38 3.42 -5.87 -3.17
N VAL A 39 2.27 -6.14 -3.77
CA VAL A 39 1.91 -7.44 -4.33
C VAL A 39 1.89 -7.33 -5.85
N THR A 40 2.90 -7.91 -6.51
CA THR A 40 3.06 -7.83 -7.96
C THR A 40 2.48 -9.04 -8.71
N LYS A 41 2.08 -10.08 -7.98
CA LYS A 41 1.55 -11.32 -8.56
C LYS A 41 0.58 -12.01 -7.60
N VAL A 42 -0.59 -12.40 -8.10
CA VAL A 42 -1.62 -13.16 -7.35
C VAL A 42 -2.08 -14.33 -8.22
N ASP A 43 -2.10 -15.54 -7.68
CA ASP A 43 -2.56 -16.76 -8.38
C ASP A 43 -1.95 -16.94 -9.78
N GLY A 44 -0.64 -16.71 -9.90
CA GLY A 44 0.04 -16.82 -11.19
C GLY A 44 -0.07 -15.58 -12.09
N ARG A 45 -1.01 -14.66 -11.82
CA ARG A 45 -1.31 -13.48 -12.62
C ARG A 45 -0.49 -12.28 -12.17
N VAL A 46 0.09 -11.57 -13.14
CA VAL A 46 0.82 -10.33 -12.89
C VAL A 46 -0.19 -9.21 -12.64
N ILE A 47 -0.01 -8.45 -11.56
CA ILE A 47 -0.81 -7.27 -11.24
C ILE A 47 -0.14 -6.05 -11.90
N GLY A 48 -0.92 -5.26 -12.65
CA GLY A 48 -0.43 -4.11 -13.40
C GLY A 48 0.80 -4.43 -14.25
N THR A 49 1.94 -3.81 -13.91
CA THR A 49 3.22 -4.00 -14.63
C THR A 49 4.14 -5.06 -14.03
N GLY A 50 3.70 -5.76 -12.97
CA GLY A 50 4.53 -6.72 -12.23
C GLY A 50 5.64 -6.09 -11.39
N LYS A 51 5.57 -4.77 -11.20
CA LYS A 51 6.47 -3.98 -10.36
C LYS A 51 5.64 -3.12 -9.41
N PRO A 52 6.19 -2.71 -8.25
CA PRO A 52 5.51 -1.76 -7.39
C PRO A 52 5.21 -0.48 -8.17
N GLY A 53 3.94 -0.07 -8.19
CA GLY A 53 3.50 1.11 -8.92
C GLY A 53 3.78 2.41 -8.15
N PRO A 54 3.47 3.57 -8.78
CA PRO A 54 3.75 4.87 -8.21
C PRO A 54 3.06 5.12 -6.87
N ILE A 55 1.78 4.74 -6.72
CA ILE A 55 1.01 5.03 -5.50
C ILE A 55 1.57 4.22 -4.33
N THR A 56 1.81 2.92 -4.54
CA THR A 56 2.38 2.05 -3.51
C THR A 56 3.75 2.54 -3.06
N LYS A 57 4.62 2.94 -4.01
CA LYS A 57 5.94 3.48 -3.68
C LYS A 57 5.87 4.77 -2.87
N GLU A 58 4.94 5.65 -3.20
CA GLU A 58 4.73 6.88 -2.43
C GLU A 58 4.29 6.59 -1.00
N LEU A 59 3.30 5.68 -0.84
CA LEU A 59 2.83 5.28 0.49
C LEU A 59 3.91 4.59 1.32
N MET A 60 4.76 3.76 0.70
CA MET A 60 5.93 3.16 1.36
C MET A 60 6.89 4.23 1.87
N ALA A 61 7.23 5.22 1.03
CA ALA A 61 8.15 6.29 1.41
C ALA A 61 7.58 7.15 2.53
N ALA A 62 6.31 7.54 2.43
CA ALA A 62 5.63 8.34 3.44
C ALA A 62 5.44 7.59 4.76
N PHE A 63 5.17 6.29 4.74
CA PHE A 63 5.08 5.49 5.95
C PHE A 63 6.45 5.36 6.65
N ARG A 64 7.52 5.17 5.89
CA ARG A 64 8.89 5.15 6.42
C ARG A 64 9.28 6.48 7.06
N GLU A 65 8.88 7.60 6.47
CA GLU A 65 9.08 8.93 7.06
C GLU A 65 8.30 9.07 8.37
N LEU A 66 7.06 8.58 8.41
CA LEU A 66 6.23 8.64 9.62
C LEU A 66 6.86 7.86 10.78
N THR A 67 7.34 6.64 10.56
CA THR A 67 7.91 5.79 11.61
C THR A 67 9.24 6.33 12.17
N GLN A 68 9.93 7.19 11.43
CA GLN A 68 11.15 7.86 11.89
C GLN A 68 10.85 9.10 12.74
N ASN A 69 9.71 9.74 12.51
CA ASN A 69 9.37 11.02 13.13
C ASN A 69 8.31 10.89 14.24
N THR A 70 7.74 9.69 14.42
CA THR A 70 6.70 9.43 15.41
C THR A 70 7.01 8.17 16.21
N GLY A 71 6.68 8.20 17.50
CA GLY A 71 6.93 7.10 18.41
C GLY A 71 7.14 7.58 19.83
N ILE A 72 6.93 6.69 20.79
CA ILE A 72 7.26 6.95 22.19
C ILE A 72 8.77 6.78 22.34
N GLN A 73 9.47 7.80 22.85
CA GLN A 73 10.88 7.69 23.16
C GLN A 73 11.10 6.70 24.30
N ILE A 74 11.77 5.58 23.98
CA ILE A 74 12.24 4.62 24.98
C ILE A 74 13.63 5.10 25.39
N ARG A 75 13.77 5.52 26.65
CA ARG A 75 15.04 5.97 27.24
C ARG A 75 16.06 4.84 27.33
#